data_AF-A0AAD9AMA3-F1
#
_entry.id   AF-A0AAD9AMA3-F1
#
_cell.length_a   1.000
_cell.length_b   1.000
_cell.length_c   1.000
_cell.angle_alpha   90.00
_cell.angle_beta   90.00
_cell.angle_gamma   90.00
#
_symmetry.space_group_name_H-M   'P 1'
#
loop_
_entity.id
_entity.type
_entity.pdbx_description
1 polymer ?
#
loop_
_entity_poly.entity_id
_entity_poly.type
_entity_poly.pdbx_seq_one_letter_code
_entity_poly.pdbx_strand_id
1 'polypeptide(L)'
;MCYYRLAIYECKHTIYGRKMAYCKVQQDFLSGKRGLECTTKNAHSLQTLRLDSDCEKCRKLDELQLRTKQALKELREGREGSRDTAGSSMQDSLIDSLDDVTSDLGSSGAPTSDDTADISHDV
;
A
#
# COMPACT_ATOMS: atom_id res chain seq x y z
N MET A 1 -1.57 17.67 29.12
CA MET A 1 -1.76 17.13 27.75
C MET A 1 -2.72 18.03 26.99
N CYS A 2 -2.57 18.21 25.68
CA CYS A 2 -3.52 19.02 24.89
C CYS A 2 -4.77 18.19 24.55
N TYR A 3 -5.94 18.82 24.55
CA TYR A 3 -7.20 18.16 24.26
C TYR A 3 -7.65 18.43 22.83
N TYR A 4 -8.10 17.37 22.16
CA TYR A 4 -8.60 17.39 20.79
C TYR A 4 -10.00 16.78 20.74
N ARG A 5 -10.78 17.19 19.73
CA ARG A 5 -11.99 16.46 19.35
C ARG A 5 -11.61 15.11 18.76
N LEU A 6 -12.39 14.07 19.04
CA LEU A 6 -12.18 12.73 18.50
C LEU A 6 -13.39 12.34 17.67
N ALA A 7 -13.17 11.88 16.44
CA ALA A 7 -14.20 11.21 15.65
C ALA A 7 -13.87 9.71 15.60
N ILE A 8 -14.86 8.87 15.89
CA ILE A 8 -14.78 7.42 15.80
C ILE A 8 -15.76 6.99 14.71
N TYR A 9 -15.25 6.38 13.65
CA TYR A 9 -16.04 5.85 12.54
C TYR A 9 -16.57 4.45 12.89
N GLU A 10 -17.58 3.98 12.16
CA GLU A 10 -18.15 2.64 12.32
C GLU A 10 -17.09 1.55 12.11
N CYS A 11 -16.19 1.76 11.15
CA CYS A 11 -15.00 0.93 10.91
C CYS A 11 -13.95 0.97 12.04
N LYS A 12 -14.27 1.51 13.22
CA LYS A 12 -13.44 1.66 14.43
C LYS A 12 -12.18 2.51 14.26
N HIS A 13 -12.03 3.17 13.12
CA HIS A 13 -10.95 4.12 12.91
C HIS A 13 -11.22 5.40 13.68
N THR A 14 -10.15 5.99 14.22
CA THR A 14 -10.23 7.22 14.99
C THR A 14 -9.45 8.34 14.32
N ILE A 15 -10.02 9.53 14.32
CA ILE A 15 -9.38 10.74 13.78
C ILE A 15 -9.46 11.84 14.83
N TYR A 16 -8.30 12.45 15.10
CA TYR A 16 -8.21 13.66 15.91
C TYR A 16 -8.57 14.88 15.06
N GLY A 17 -9.61 15.59 15.47
CA GLY A 17 -10.06 16.83 14.83
C GLY A 17 -9.40 18.07 15.43
N ARG A 18 -10.20 19.14 15.55
CA ARG A 18 -9.75 20.43 16.07
C ARG A 18 -9.22 20.32 17.50
N LYS A 19 -8.13 21.04 17.78
CA LYS A 19 -7.58 21.25 19.13
C LYS A 19 -8.54 22.14 19.93
N MET A 20 -9.00 21.65 21.07
CA MET A 20 -10.00 22.31 21.91
C MET A 20 -9.37 23.06 23.08
N ALA A 21 -8.34 22.49 23.70
CA ALA A 21 -7.68 23.11 24.83
C ALA A 21 -6.16 22.91 24.79
N TYR A 22 -5.46 24.00 25.06
CA TYR A 22 -4.01 24.02 25.21
C TYR A 22 -3.64 23.63 26.63
N CYS A 23 -2.65 22.76 26.78
CA CYS A 23 -2.03 22.55 28.08
C CYS A 23 -1.07 23.70 28.42
N LYS A 24 -0.70 23.81 29.70
CA LYS A 24 0.28 24.79 30.16
C LYS A 24 1.59 24.77 29.35
N VAL A 25 2.09 23.58 29.01
CA VAL A 25 3.28 23.41 28.16
C VAL A 25 3.11 24.08 26.79
N GLN A 26 1.94 23.94 26.17
CA GLN A 26 1.68 24.61 24.91
C GLN A 26 1.53 26.12 25.09
N GLN A 27 0.88 26.57 26.16
CA GLN A 27 0.77 28.00 26.44
C GLN A 27 2.14 28.64 26.69
N ASP A 28 3.04 27.94 27.38
CA ASP A 28 4.42 28.37 27.61
C ASP A 28 5.22 28.40 26.29
N PHE A 29 4.99 27.45 25.39
CA PHE A 29 5.56 27.49 24.04
C PHE A 29 5.03 28.68 23.23
N LEU A 30 3.72 28.89 23.20
CA LEU A 30 3.08 30.00 22.48
C LEU A 30 3.48 31.39 23.03
N SER A 31 3.79 31.46 24.32
CA SER A 31 4.29 32.69 24.96
C SER A 31 5.81 32.86 24.88
N GLY A 32 6.51 31.97 24.17
CA GLY A 32 7.98 32.04 23.99
C GLY A 32 8.79 31.66 25.24
N LYS A 33 8.15 31.22 26.32
CA LYS A 33 8.80 30.78 27.56
C LYS A 33 9.44 29.41 27.44
N ARG A 34 9.07 28.64 26.41
CA ARG A 34 9.58 27.30 26.13
C ARG A 34 9.83 27.14 24.64
N GLY A 35 10.93 26.47 24.27
CA GLY A 35 11.28 26.21 22.85
C GLY A 35 10.60 24.98 22.22
N LEU A 36 9.88 24.16 22.98
CA LEU A 36 9.30 22.90 22.51
C LEU A 36 7.78 22.87 22.69
N GLU A 37 7.09 22.46 21.62
CA GLU A 37 5.64 22.24 21.60
C GLU A 37 5.23 20.98 22.40
N CYS A 38 4.01 20.97 22.94
CA CYS A 38 3.44 19.76 23.52
C CYS A 38 3.04 18.75 22.43
N THR A 39 3.74 17.61 22.38
CA THR A 39 3.43 16.50 21.45
C THR A 39 2.31 15.58 21.93
N THR A 40 1.96 15.63 23.22
CA THR A 40 0.97 14.72 23.80
C THR A 40 -0.46 15.16 23.51
N LYS A 41 -1.19 14.32 22.77
CA LYS A 41 -2.59 14.52 22.37
C LYS A 41 -3.49 13.59 23.17
N ASN A 42 -4.54 14.14 23.79
CA ASN A 42 -5.62 13.36 24.40
C ASN A 42 -6.97 13.74 23.77
N ALA A 43 -7.84 12.74 23.67
CA ALA A 43 -9.25 12.97 23.36
C ALA A 43 -10.01 13.38 24.61
N HIS A 44 -10.85 14.40 24.51
CA HIS A 44 -11.81 14.69 25.58
C HIS A 44 -13.03 13.77 25.41
N SER A 45 -13.40 13.02 26.45
CA SER A 45 -14.50 12.03 26.41
C SER A 45 -15.80 12.63 25.88
N LEU A 46 -16.21 13.80 26.40
CA LEU A 46 -17.42 14.52 25.98
C LEU A 46 -17.39 15.11 24.56
N GLN A 47 -16.25 15.07 23.87
CA GLN A 47 -16.10 15.58 22.49
C GLN A 47 -15.75 14.45 21.53
N THR A 48 -16.14 13.23 21.89
CA THR A 48 -16.04 12.05 21.03
C THR A 48 -17.32 11.93 20.23
N LEU A 49 -17.22 12.14 18.92
CA LEU A 49 -18.31 11.92 17.98
C LEU A 49 -18.19 10.52 17.42
N ARG A 50 -19.31 9.77 17.45
CA ARG A 50 -19.43 8.52 16.70
C ARG A 50 -20.10 8.85 15.37
N LEU A 51 -19.47 8.43 14.28
CA LEU A 51 -19.96 8.63 12.93
C LEU A 51 -20.40 7.27 12.40
N ASP A 52 -21.64 7.20 11.93
CA ASP A 52 -22.25 6.01 11.32
C ASP A 52 -21.81 5.83 9.86
N SER A 53 -20.60 6.30 9.53
CA SER A 53 -20.00 6.17 8.22
C SER A 53 -18.64 5.51 8.36
N ASP A 54 -18.17 4.91 7.27
CA ASP A 54 -16.80 4.45 7.17
C ASP A 54 -15.83 5.63 7.01
N CYS A 55 -14.58 5.41 7.42
CA CYS A 55 -13.53 6.38 7.16
C CYS A 55 -13.17 6.39 5.67
N GLU A 56 -12.60 7.49 5.17
CA GLU A 56 -12.23 7.61 3.76
C GLU A 56 -11.25 6.52 3.28
N LYS A 57 -10.42 6.00 4.19
CA LYS A 57 -9.49 4.91 3.87
C LYS A 57 -10.26 3.61 3.59
N CYS A 58 -11.22 3.27 4.45
CA CYS A 58 -12.08 2.10 4.25
C CYS A 58 -12.90 2.24 2.98
N ARG A 59 -13.52 3.40 2.76
CA ARG A 59 -14.29 3.67 1.54
C ARG A 59 -13.47 3.47 0.26
N LYS A 60 -12.23 3.99 0.23
CA LYS A 60 -11.30 3.80 -0.91
C LYS A 60 -10.91 2.34 -1.12
N LEU A 61 -10.76 1.57 -0.05
CA LEU A 61 -10.46 0.14 -0.13
C LEU A 61 -11.66 -0.62 -0.69
N ASP A 62 -12.88 -0.30 -0.28
CA ASP A 62 -14.09 -0.94 -0.80
C ASP A 62 -14.30 -0.63 -2.28
N GLU A 63 -14.08 0.63 -2.69
CA GLU A 63 -14.08 1.04 -4.09
C GLU A 63 -13.02 0.29 -4.91
N LEU A 64 -11.82 0.09 -4.35
CA LEU A 64 -10.76 -0.68 -5.01
C LEU A 64 -11.15 -2.16 -5.15
N GLN A 65 -11.66 -2.77 -4.09
CA GLN A 65 -12.12 -4.16 -4.11
C GLN A 65 -13.23 -4.37 -5.13
N LEU A 66 -14.19 -3.45 -5.21
CA LEU A 66 -15.28 -3.52 -6.18
C LEU A 66 -14.74 -3.47 -7.61
N ARG A 67 -13.83 -2.53 -7.90
CA ARG A 67 -13.18 -2.43 -9.22
C ARG A 67 -12.39 -3.69 -9.57
N THR A 68 -11.63 -4.24 -8.63
CA THR A 68 -10.89 -5.49 -8.87
C THR A 68 -11.83 -6.67 -9.13
N LYS A 69 -12.90 -6.81 -8.36
CA LYS A 69 -13.91 -7.87 -8.58
C LYS A 69 -14.56 -7.75 -9.95
N GLN A 70 -14.89 -6.54 -10.38
CA GLN A 70 -15.45 -6.30 -11.71
C GLN A 70 -14.45 -6.65 -12.81
N ALA A 71 -13.20 -6.19 -12.72
CA ALA A 71 -12.18 -6.53 -13.71
C ALA A 71 -11.93 -8.04 -13.79
N LEU A 72 -11.90 -8.74 -12.66
CA LEU A 72 -11.76 -10.21 -12.64
C LEU A 72 -12.97 -10.93 -13.25
N LYS A 73 -14.18 -10.37 -13.08
CA LYS A 73 -15.39 -10.90 -13.69
C LYS A 73 -15.36 -10.74 -15.22
N GLU A 74 -15.02 -9.55 -15.71
CA GLU A 74 -14.89 -9.25 -17.14
C GLU A 74 -13.83 -10.15 -17.80
N LEU A 75 -12.66 -10.34 -17.15
CA LEU A 75 -11.63 -11.24 -17.64
C LEU A 75 -12.08 -12.72 -17.68
N ARG A 76 -12.90 -13.15 -16.72
CA ARG A 76 -13.44 -14.51 -16.68
C ARG A 76 -14.45 -14.72 -17.82
N GLU A 77 -15.40 -13.81 -17.96
CA GLU A 77 -16.44 -13.86 -18.99
C GLU A 77 -15.86 -13.74 -20.40
N GLY A 78 -14.86 -12.88 -20.60
CA GLY A 78 -14.13 -12.78 -21.88
C GLY A 78 -13.36 -14.04 -22.24
N ARG A 79 -12.88 -14.81 -21.25
CA ARG A 79 -12.19 -16.09 -21.48
C ARG A 79 -13.15 -17.24 -21.77
N GLU A 80 -14.37 -17.18 -21.24
CA GLU A 80 -15.42 -18.16 -21.51
C GLU A 80 -16.01 -17.96 -22.92
N GLY A 81 -16.25 -16.71 -23.34
CA GLY A 81 -16.74 -16.41 -24.70
C GLY A 81 -15.75 -16.73 -25.83
N SER A 82 -14.45 -16.87 -25.53
CA SER A 82 -13.41 -17.24 -26.51
C SER A 82 -13.24 -18.76 -26.67
N ARG A 83 -13.67 -19.56 -25.68
CA ARG A 83 -13.61 -21.04 -25.77
C ARG A 83 -14.66 -21.62 -26.72
N ASP A 84 -15.79 -20.94 -26.91
CA ASP A 84 -16.85 -21.40 -27.81
C ASP A 84 -16.53 -21.18 -29.30
N THR A 85 -15.48 -20.40 -29.62
CA THR A 85 -15.01 -20.16 -31.01
C THR A 85 -13.78 -20.96 -31.40
N ALA A 86 -13.13 -21.67 -30.48
CA ALA A 86 -11.90 -22.44 -30.72
C ALA A 86 -12.14 -23.93 -31.03
N GLY A 87 -13.38 -24.29 -31.40
CA GLY A 87 -13.81 -25.68 -31.64
C GLY A 87 -13.98 -26.07 -33.11
N SER A 88 -13.48 -25.30 -34.09
CA SER A 88 -13.63 -25.66 -35.51
C SER A 88 -12.46 -25.19 -36.39
N SER A 89 -11.42 -26.01 -36.50
CA SER A 89 -10.88 -26.45 -37.80
C SER A 89 -9.77 -27.48 -37.60
N MET A 90 -10.01 -28.71 -38.06
CA MET A 90 -8.98 -29.74 -38.22
C MET A 90 -8.20 -29.56 -39.54
N GLN A 91 -6.99 -30.13 -39.58
CA GLN A 91 -6.11 -30.43 -40.73
C GLN A 91 -5.23 -29.24 -41.18
N ASP A 92 -3.94 -29.37 -41.51
CA ASP A 92 -3.23 -30.50 -42.12
C ASP A 92 -1.69 -30.36 -42.03
N SER A 93 -1.01 -31.51 -42.01
CA SER A 93 0.36 -31.87 -42.45
C SER A 93 1.65 -31.16 -41.98
N LEU A 94 2.46 -31.93 -41.23
CA LEU A 94 3.82 -32.39 -41.56
C LEU A 94 4.73 -31.50 -42.43
N ILE A 95 5.80 -30.96 -41.83
CA ILE A 95 7.13 -30.94 -42.47
C ILE A 95 8.15 -31.41 -41.42
N ASP A 96 8.63 -32.62 -41.69
CA ASP A 96 9.86 -33.23 -41.20
C ASP A 96 11.07 -32.44 -41.72
N SER A 97 12.02 -32.10 -40.84
CA SER A 97 13.46 -32.07 -41.11
C SER A 97 14.19 -31.69 -39.83
N LEU A 98 14.72 -32.70 -39.17
CA LEU A 98 15.86 -32.58 -38.26
C LEU A 98 17.07 -32.06 -39.05
N ASP A 99 17.74 -31.04 -38.53
CA ASP A 99 19.19 -30.95 -38.67
C ASP A 99 19.82 -30.52 -37.35
N ASP A 100 20.60 -31.47 -36.88
CA ASP A 100 21.60 -31.45 -35.83
C ASP A 100 22.64 -30.35 -36.06
N VAL A 101 22.92 -29.55 -35.03
CA VAL A 101 24.29 -29.06 -34.76
C VAL A 101 24.44 -28.83 -33.26
N THR A 102 25.01 -29.85 -32.63
CA THR A 102 25.71 -29.76 -31.35
C THR A 102 26.86 -28.74 -31.43
N SER A 103 27.05 -27.97 -30.35
CA SER A 103 28.27 -27.25 -29.91
C SER A 103 27.80 -26.10 -28.99
N ASP A 104 28.37 -25.73 -27.87
CA ASP A 104 29.49 -26.21 -27.07
C ASP A 104 29.40 -25.45 -25.73
N LEU A 105 30.14 -25.92 -24.75
CA LEU A 105 30.15 -25.61 -23.33
C LEU A 105 30.55 -24.15 -22.98
N GLY A 106 30.07 -23.68 -21.83
CA GLY A 106 30.54 -22.46 -21.17
C GLY A 106 29.61 -22.03 -20.03
N SER A 107 29.60 -22.76 -18.90
CA SER A 107 30.38 -22.43 -17.70
C SER A 107 30.01 -21.09 -17.04
N SER A 108 29.20 -21.21 -15.98
CA SER A 108 29.38 -20.60 -14.65
C SER A 108 29.87 -19.15 -14.55
N GLY A 109 29.00 -18.26 -14.06
CA GLY A 109 29.38 -16.95 -13.52
C GLY A 109 28.48 -16.56 -12.35
N ALA A 110 28.87 -16.97 -11.14
CA ALA A 110 28.34 -16.39 -9.90
C ALA A 110 28.94 -14.98 -9.69
N PRO A 111 28.18 -13.98 -9.23
CA PRO A 111 28.78 -12.72 -8.78
C PRO A 111 29.42 -12.93 -7.41
N THR A 112 30.74 -12.87 -7.36
CA THR A 112 31.54 -12.78 -6.13
C THR A 112 32.04 -11.37 -5.91
N SER A 113 32.39 -11.08 -4.65
CA SER A 113 33.15 -9.94 -4.09
C SER A 113 32.47 -8.56 -4.16
N ASP A 114 32.11 -7.99 -3.01
CA ASP A 114 32.97 -7.35 -2.00
C ASP A 114 33.50 -6.00 -2.49
N ASP A 115 32.94 -4.93 -1.95
CA ASP A 115 33.65 -3.66 -1.76
C ASP A 115 33.30 -3.11 -0.38
N THR A 116 34.08 -3.55 0.60
CA THR A 116 34.32 -2.84 1.85
C THR A 116 35.08 -1.55 1.56
N ALA A 117 34.49 -0.40 1.89
CA ALA A 117 35.23 0.85 2.05
C ALA A 117 34.93 1.42 3.44
N ASP A 118 35.76 0.97 4.38
CA ASP A 118 36.13 1.65 5.61
C ASP A 118 36.75 3.01 5.27
N ILE A 119 36.16 4.10 5.75
CA ILE A 119 36.86 5.38 5.91
C ILE A 119 36.62 5.82 7.35
N SER A 120 37.53 5.37 8.20
CA SER A 120 37.84 5.93 9.52
C SER A 120 39.04 6.88 9.38
N HIS A 121 38.94 8.11 9.89
CA HIS A 121 39.96 8.99 10.52
C HIS A 121 39.48 10.46 10.42
N ASP A 122 39.04 11.08 11.52
CA ASP A 122 39.85 11.80 12.54
C ASP A 122 40.28 13.21 12.08
N VAL A 123 39.71 14.25 12.69
CA VAL A 123 40.33 15.24 13.62
C VAL A 123 39.21 16.05 14.30
#